data_AF-A0A1X0RRD9-F1
#
_entry.id   AF-A0A1X0RRD9-F1
#
_cell.length_a   1.000
_cell.length_b   1.000
_cell.length_c   1.000
_cell.angle_alpha   90.00
_cell.angle_beta   90.00
_cell.angle_gamma   90.00
#
_symmetry.space_group_name_H-M   'P 1'
#
loop_
_entity.id
_entity.type
_entity.pdbx_description
1 polymer ?
#
loop_
_entity_poly.entity_id
_entity_poly.type
_entity_poly.pdbx_seq_one_letter_code
_entity_poly.pdbx_strand_id
1 'polypeptide(L)' 'MTGSFTLVKTPGKKISLEQHGHTCPKCKSMESVRLTRSERRWILFNKCISSINRVRYECSSCNWKNEQLP' A
#
# COMPACT_ATOMS: atom_id res chain seq x y z
N MET A 1 -30.73 -19.95 -12.90
CA MET A 1 -30.46 -18.64 -12.24
C MET A 1 -28.99 -18.35 -12.36
N THR A 2 -28.59 -17.57 -13.37
CA THR A 2 -27.19 -17.20 -13.60
C THR A 2 -26.86 -16.06 -12.64
N GLY A 3 -26.34 -16.39 -11.45
CA GLY A 3 -25.91 -15.41 -10.46
C GLY A 3 -24.78 -14.56 -11.05
N SER A 4 -25.03 -13.27 -11.23
CA SER A 4 -23.99 -12.32 -11.64
C SER A 4 -23.03 -12.12 -10.47
N PHE A 5 -21.79 -12.61 -10.60
CA PHE A 5 -20.78 -12.53 -9.54
C PHE A 5 -20.02 -11.21 -9.64
N THR A 6 -20.28 -10.28 -8.73
CA THR A 6 -19.55 -9.01 -8.62
C THR A 6 -18.31 -9.18 -7.74
N LEU A 7 -17.16 -9.37 -8.38
CA LEU A 7 -15.84 -9.25 -7.74
C LEU A 7 -15.52 -7.77 -7.51
N VAL A 8 -15.81 -7.26 -6.32
CA VAL A 8 -15.47 -5.88 -5.94
C VAL A 8 -14.09 -5.87 -5.29
N LYS A 9 -13.06 -5.49 -6.06
CA LYS A 9 -11.74 -5.20 -5.51
C LYS A 9 -11.76 -3.81 -4.89
N THR A 10 -11.85 -3.72 -3.57
CA THR A 10 -11.69 -2.44 -2.87
C THR A 10 -10.32 -1.83 -3.22
N PRO A 11 -10.26 -0.58 -3.72
CA PRO A 11 -8.98 0.06 -4.03
C PRO A 11 -8.17 0.12 -2.74
N GLY A 12 -6.95 -0.44 -2.79
CA GLY A 12 -6.10 -0.53 -1.61
C GLY A 12 -5.78 0.88 -1.10
N LYS A 13 -6.15 1.18 0.15
CA LYS A 13 -5.84 2.48 0.75
C LYS A 13 -4.35 2.50 1.08
N LYS A 14 -3.65 3.50 0.56
CA LYS A 14 -2.29 3.83 0.94
C LYS A 14 -2.35 5.03 1.87
N ILE A 15 -1.81 4.89 3.07
CA ILE A 15 -1.77 5.93 4.09
C ILE A 15 -0.31 6.18 4.42
N SER A 16 0.17 7.40 4.19
CA SER A 16 1.47 7.83 4.67
C SER A 16 1.40 7.98 6.18
N LEU A 17 2.25 7.26 6.91
CA LEU A 17 2.32 7.29 8.37
C LEU A 17 3.24 8.40 8.89
N GLU A 18 4.14 8.90 8.04
CA GLU A 18 5.09 9.95 8.37
C GLU A 18 4.74 11.26 7.66
N GLN A 19 4.90 12.38 8.37
CA GLN A 19 4.84 13.72 7.79
C GLN A 19 6.14 14.11 7.10
N HIS A 20 7.28 13.63 7.60
CA HIS A 20 8.60 13.89 7.04
C HIS A 20 8.98 12.82 6.01
N GLY A 21 9.58 13.25 4.90
CA GLY A 21 10.12 12.34 3.89
C GLY A 21 11.62 12.14 4.07
N HIS A 22 12.09 10.95 3.78
CA HIS A 22 13.51 10.60 3.75
C HIS A 22 14.07 10.65 2.31
N THR A 23 15.38 10.82 2.21
CA THR A 23 16.08 10.74 0.93
C THR A 23 16.09 9.31 0.42
N CYS A 24 15.74 9.11 -0.86
CA CYS A 24 15.74 7.78 -1.44
C CYS A 24 17.15 7.23 -1.63
N PRO A 25 17.47 6.01 -1.16
CA PRO A 25 18.80 5.42 -1.39
C PRO A 25 19.05 5.08 -2.86
N LYS A 26 17.99 4.88 -3.66
CA LYS A 26 18.09 4.49 -5.07
C LYS A 26 18.18 5.68 -6.03
N CYS A 27 17.28 6.64 -5.92
CA CYS A 27 17.25 7.80 -6.82
C CYS A 27 17.82 9.09 -6.22
N LYS A 28 18.25 9.08 -4.94
CA LYS A 28 18.77 10.24 -4.20
C LYS A 28 17.83 11.44 -4.13
N SER A 29 16.55 11.27 -4.51
CA SER A 29 15.53 12.29 -4.40
C SER A 29 15.29 12.58 -2.91
N MET A 30 15.47 13.84 -2.52
CA MET A 30 15.17 14.32 -1.17
C MET A 30 13.67 14.17 -0.88
N GLU A 31 13.35 13.90 0.39
CA GLU A 31 11.98 13.81 0.94
C GLU A 31 10.99 12.89 0.20
N SER A 32 11.50 11.95 -0.59
CA SER A 32 10.70 11.13 -1.49
C SER A 32 10.29 9.80 -0.90
N VAL A 33 11.02 9.30 0.09
CA VAL A 33 10.72 8.04 0.78
C VAL A 33 9.87 8.32 2.01
N ARG A 34 8.73 7.66 2.13
CA ARG A 34 7.85 7.79 3.31
C ARG A 34 7.36 6.43 3.75
N LEU A 35 7.22 6.24 5.06
CA LEU A 35 6.57 5.06 5.61
C LEU A 35 5.09 5.07 5.19
N THR A 36 4.72 4.09 4.37
CA THR A 36 3.37 3.98 3.81
C THR A 36 2.74 2.67 4.27
N ARG A 37 1.59 2.78 4.94
CA ARG A 37 0.71 1.66 5.22
C ARG A 37 -0.17 1.39 4.00
N SER A 38 -0.01 0.23 3.41
CA SER A 38 -0.89 -0.30 2.36
C SER A 38 -1.87 -1.28 2.98
N GLU A 39 -3.16 -0.98 2.87
CA GLU A 39 -4.24 -1.86 3.28
C GLU A 39 -4.95 -2.41 2.03
N ARG A 40 -4.95 -3.74 1.89
CA ARG A 40 -5.71 -4.45 0.86
C ARG A 40 -6.70 -5.40 1.51
N ARG A 41 -7.98 -5.21 1.22
CA ARG A 41 -9.05 -6.10 1.66
C ARG A 41 -9.65 -6.81 0.46
N TRP A 42 -9.77 -8.12 0.57
CA TRP A 42 -10.46 -8.98 -0.39
C TRP A 42 -11.83 -9.32 0.20
N ILE A 43 -12.88 -8.82 -0.44
CA ILE A 43 -14.26 -9.05 -0.02
C ILE A 43 -14.90 -9.92 -1.10
N LEU A 44 -15.50 -11.04 -0.67
CA LEU A 44 -16.28 -11.93 -1.53
C LEU A 44 -17.58 -12.25 -0.79
N PHE A 45 -18.73 -12.14 -1.46
CA PHE A 45 -20.05 -12.37 -0.86
C PHE A 45 -20.30 -11.57 0.43
N ASN A 46 -19.92 -10.28 0.45
CA ASN A 46 -19.94 -9.43 1.66
C ASN A 46 -19.13 -9.97 2.85
N LYS A 47 -18.33 -11.01 2.65
CA LYS A 47 -17.47 -11.61 3.66
C LYS A 47 -16.02 -11.20 3.37
N CYS A 48 -15.36 -10.64 4.37
CA CYS A 48 -13.93 -10.34 4.27
C CYS A 48 -13.15 -11.67 4.27
N ILE A 49 -12.60 -12.04 3.13
CA ILE A 49 -11.79 -13.27 2.99
C ILE A 49 -10.39 -13.03 3.54
N SER A 50 -9.79 -11.89 3.20
CA SER A 50 -8.45 -11.58 3.67
C SER A 50 -8.24 -10.08 3.78
N SER A 51 -7.52 -9.69 4.82
CA SER A 51 -7.02 -8.34 4.99
C SER A 51 -5.49 -8.42 5.06
N ILE A 52 -4.82 -7.71 4.17
CA ILE A 52 -3.36 -7.60 4.14
C ILE A 52 -3.04 -6.15 4.50
N ASN A 53 -2.50 -5.99 5.70
CA ASN A 53 -1.89 -4.74 6.14
C ASN A 53 -0.38 -4.88 6.00
N ARG A 54 0.25 -4.01 5.22
CA ARG A 54 1.70 -3.93 5.11
C ARG A 54 2.16 -2.50 5.33
N VAL A 55 3.13 -2.35 6.21
CA VAL A 55 3.82 -1.08 6.45
C VAL A 55 5.18 -1.19 5.80
N ARG A 56 5.52 -0.23 4.93
CA ARG A 56 6.79 -0.22 4.22
C ARG A 56 7.16 1.17 3.78
N TYR A 57 8.45 1.43 3.67
CA TYR A 57 8.95 2.63 3.04
C TYR A 57 8.71 2.57 1.54
N GLU A 58 8.12 3.62 0.96
CA GLU A 58 7.87 3.75 -0.47
C GLU A 58 8.40 5.10 -0.97
N CYS A 59 9.18 5.08 -2.05
CA CYS A 59 9.62 6.29 -2.75
C CYS A 59 8.57 6.72 -3.77
N SER A 60 8.12 7.97 -3.70
CA SER A 60 7.20 8.56 -4.68
C SER A 60 7.82 8.73 -6.08
N SER A 61 9.11 9.00 -6.17
CA SER A 61 9.78 9.30 -7.44
C SER A 61 10.14 8.04 -8.24
N CYS A 62 10.67 7.01 -7.58
CA CYS A 62 11.19 5.81 -8.28
C CYS A 62 10.49 4.50 -7.89
N ASN A 63 9.40 4.56 -7.13
CA ASN A 63 8.64 3.39 -6.66
C ASN A 63 9.48 2.35 -5.88
N TRP A 64 10.64 2.76 -5.36
CA TRP A 64 11.45 1.92 -4.48
C TRP A 64 10.66 1.59 -3.22
N LYS A 65 10.71 0.33 -2.78
CA LYS A 65 9.93 -0.20 -1.67
C LYS A 65 10.84 -1.00 -0.75
N ASN A 66 10.71 -0.80 0.56
CA ASN A 66 11.44 -1.59 1.54
C ASN A 66 10.59 -1.84 2.78
N GLU A 67 10.45 -3.10 3.16
CA GLU A 67 9.70 -3.58 4.32
C GLU A 67 10.56 -3.66 5.60
N GLN A 68 11.88 -3.45 5.49
CA GLN A 68 12.88 -3.71 6.55
C GLN A 68 13.71 -2.49 6.98
N LEU A 69 13.45 -1.29 6.45
CA LEU A 69 14.12 -0.12 7.03
C LEU A 69 13.55 0.13 8.46
N PRO A 70 14.42 0.43 9.44
CA PRO A 70 14.04 0.67 10.83
C PRO A 70 13.20 1.94 10.99
#